data_AF-A0A7S0ZXH3-F1
#
_entry.id   AF-A0A7S0ZXH3-F1
#
_cell.length_a   1.000
_cell.length_b   1.000
_cell.length_c   1.000
_cell.angle_alpha   90.00
_cell.angle_beta   90.00
_cell.angle_gamma   90.00
#
_symmetry.space_group_name_H-M   'P 1'
#
loop_
_entity.id
_entity.type
_entity.pdbx_description
1 polymer ?
#
loop_
_entity_poly.entity_id
_entity_poly.type
_entity_poly.pdbx_seq_one_letter_code
_entity_poly.pdbx_strand_id
1 'polypeptide(L)'
;TFWSNDIFAVTQMYPDRVDLDDPTVLDIYNYASVGCVIGSAVSNLFYDFDNIQDPAWDYGVFYARDSNSVDRRCLWLDNDGMYDCPGGCIFWGEPFAANAAFSGTGVYPVGNPYANASWGGGAGCHFDMTSLVIDQLDEYDTNGENLVGDKSCQCNPVFKDNWGDWVSLFAKNTDYSDHELHGDRGICWVDNIKDMINLQNWLYWSRADWTPTPCMFTGSEEIEYMGWNEVPFMRTVIDDPTNWDAFVIKLPGAVCGGNGDDDVLECLDAQKTSRLNYRIGQYDSSGHILVGSSYIGTRPGSYAVVAKQYKDTYDNWFVFFFCQSWKPSSQPYQMVFNEITASDTYGACYIDYL
;
A
#
# COMPACT_ATOMS: atom_id res chain seq x y z
N THR A 1 -1.50 1.47 -2.25
CA THR A 1 -2.07 0.48 -1.33
C THR A 1 -3.54 0.30 -1.61
N PHE A 2 -4.05 -0.92 -1.52
CA PHE A 2 -5.47 -1.24 -1.55
C PHE A 2 -6.09 -1.12 -0.15
N TRP A 3 -7.23 -0.46 -0.06
CA TRP A 3 -7.94 -0.24 1.20
C TRP A 3 -9.23 -1.04 1.21
N SER A 4 -9.44 -1.82 2.27
CA SER A 4 -10.68 -2.57 2.46
C SER A 4 -10.98 -2.77 3.94
N ASN A 5 -12.27 -2.80 4.25
CA ASN A 5 -12.75 -3.22 5.57
C ASN A 5 -12.67 -4.74 5.79
N ASP A 6 -12.26 -5.49 4.77
CA ASP A 6 -11.87 -6.89 4.92
C ASP A 6 -10.41 -7.03 5.37
N ILE A 7 -9.62 -5.96 5.37
CA ILE A 7 -8.26 -5.91 5.94
C ILE A 7 -8.37 -5.33 7.35
N PHE A 8 -7.92 -6.08 8.36
CA PHE A 8 -8.09 -5.71 9.77
C PHE A 8 -6.86 -5.07 10.41
N ALA A 9 -5.77 -4.98 9.67
CA ALA A 9 -4.58 -4.25 10.08
C ALA A 9 -4.85 -2.74 10.18
N VAL A 10 -4.25 -2.11 11.17
CA VAL A 10 -4.12 -0.65 11.26
C VAL A 10 -3.11 -0.13 10.24
N THR A 11 -3.17 1.18 9.94
CA THR A 11 -2.21 1.86 9.08
C THR A 11 -2.10 1.21 7.69
N GLN A 12 -3.26 1.03 7.04
CA GLN A 12 -3.33 0.49 5.68
C GLN A 12 -2.82 1.46 4.61
N MET A 13 -2.45 2.70 4.94
CA MET A 13 -1.86 3.64 3.98
C MET A 13 -0.43 3.90 4.37
N TYR A 14 0.43 3.84 3.35
CA TYR A 14 1.81 4.22 3.49
C TYR A 14 1.91 5.66 4.02
N PRO A 15 2.73 5.92 5.06
CA PRO A 15 3.03 7.26 5.50
C PRO A 15 3.56 8.12 4.35
N ASP A 16 3.30 9.42 4.35
CA ASP A 16 3.79 10.26 3.27
C ASP A 16 5.33 10.19 3.15
N ARG A 17 5.85 9.87 1.96
CA ARG A 17 7.31 9.72 1.75
C ARG A 17 8.08 10.99 2.13
N VAL A 18 7.48 12.15 1.90
CA VAL A 18 8.09 13.44 2.26
C VAL A 18 8.24 13.58 3.78
N ASP A 19 7.42 12.89 4.57
CA ASP A 19 7.53 12.85 6.03
C ASP A 19 8.64 11.89 6.47
N LEU A 20 8.84 10.77 5.76
CA LEU A 20 9.96 9.85 5.98
C LEU A 20 11.33 10.52 5.74
N ASP A 21 11.41 11.41 4.77
CA ASP A 21 12.65 12.10 4.40
C ASP A 21 12.91 13.37 5.24
N ASP A 22 11.98 13.78 6.11
CA ASP A 22 12.08 14.99 6.93
C ASP A 22 12.65 14.66 8.33
N PRO A 23 13.87 15.09 8.68
CA PRO A 23 14.50 14.74 9.96
C PRO A 23 13.80 15.35 11.19
N THR A 24 12.82 16.25 10.99
CA THR A 24 12.01 16.82 12.08
C THR A 24 10.79 15.96 12.42
N VAL A 25 10.48 14.96 11.59
CA VAL A 25 9.41 13.99 11.82
C VAL A 25 9.98 12.82 12.62
N LEU A 26 9.60 12.73 13.89
CA LEU A 26 10.12 11.71 14.80
C LEU A 26 9.21 10.48 14.92
N ASP A 27 7.94 10.61 14.54
CA ASP A 27 6.94 9.55 14.63
C ASP A 27 5.91 9.72 13.51
N ILE A 28 6.23 9.11 12.37
CA ILE A 28 5.46 9.15 11.13
C ILE A 28 4.04 8.59 11.26
N TYR A 29 3.77 7.67 12.18
CA TYR A 29 2.45 7.05 12.35
C TYR A 29 1.44 8.01 12.97
N ASN A 30 1.96 9.04 13.62
CA ASN A 30 1.20 10.06 14.31
C ASN A 30 0.83 11.28 13.44
N TYR A 31 1.21 11.28 12.16
CA TYR A 31 0.83 12.31 11.18
C TYR A 31 -0.31 11.82 10.29
N ALA A 32 -1.16 12.77 9.87
CA ALA A 32 -2.14 12.48 8.84
C ALA A 32 -1.44 12.25 7.51
N SER A 33 -1.88 11.23 6.77
CA SER A 33 -1.39 10.95 5.41
C SER A 33 -2.39 11.47 4.39
N VAL A 34 -1.91 11.91 3.23
CA VAL A 34 -2.77 12.39 2.14
C VAL A 34 -2.64 11.54 0.88
N GLY A 35 -3.73 11.42 0.14
CA GLY A 35 -3.75 10.66 -1.11
C GLY A 35 -4.97 10.95 -1.94
N CYS A 36 -5.29 10.03 -2.83
CA CYS A 36 -6.49 10.09 -3.66
C CYS A 36 -7.31 8.81 -3.56
N VAL A 37 -8.62 8.94 -3.76
CA VAL A 37 -9.55 7.82 -3.93
C VAL A 37 -9.80 7.66 -5.42
N ILE A 38 -9.60 6.45 -5.92
CA ILE A 38 -9.98 6.03 -7.26
C ILE A 38 -11.03 4.93 -7.09
N GLY A 39 -12.28 5.25 -7.38
CA GLY A 39 -13.44 4.36 -7.31
C GLY A 39 -14.13 4.23 -8.68
N SER A 40 -14.40 5.36 -9.34
CA SER A 40 -15.09 5.39 -10.63
C SER A 40 -14.21 4.98 -11.81
N ALA A 41 -12.89 4.98 -11.65
CA ALA A 41 -11.91 4.63 -12.68
C ALA A 41 -11.08 3.38 -12.33
N VAL A 42 -11.53 2.54 -11.40
CA VAL A 42 -10.77 1.34 -10.97
C VAL A 42 -10.60 0.33 -12.10
N SER A 43 -11.53 0.28 -13.07
CA SER A 43 -11.37 -0.54 -14.27
C SER A 43 -10.21 -0.13 -15.17
N ASN A 44 -9.64 1.08 -14.99
CA ASN A 44 -8.40 1.49 -15.64
C ASN A 44 -7.15 0.92 -14.94
N LEU A 45 -7.31 0.44 -13.69
CA LEU A 45 -6.22 -0.09 -12.86
C LEU A 45 -6.09 -1.61 -12.96
N PHE A 46 -7.22 -2.31 -13.05
CA PHE A 46 -7.26 -3.77 -13.09
C PHE A 46 -7.89 -4.27 -14.38
N TYR A 47 -7.22 -5.22 -15.02
CA TYR A 47 -7.81 -6.00 -16.10
C TYR A 47 -9.01 -6.78 -15.58
N ASP A 48 -10.12 -6.74 -16.31
CA ASP A 48 -11.36 -7.48 -15.97
C ASP A 48 -11.87 -7.21 -14.54
N PHE A 49 -11.81 -5.93 -14.12
CA PHE A 49 -12.16 -5.52 -12.76
C PHE A 49 -13.57 -5.94 -12.32
N ASP A 50 -14.54 -5.98 -13.23
CA ASP A 50 -15.92 -6.37 -12.93
C ASP A 50 -16.02 -7.81 -12.38
N ASN A 51 -15.03 -8.66 -12.68
CA ASN A 51 -14.93 -10.03 -12.19
C ASN A 51 -13.88 -10.22 -11.08
N ILE A 52 -13.28 -9.14 -10.53
CA ILE A 52 -12.22 -9.23 -9.50
C ILE A 52 -12.64 -9.99 -8.23
N GLN A 53 -13.95 -10.11 -7.99
CA GLN A 53 -14.51 -10.85 -6.87
C GLN A 53 -14.71 -12.35 -7.17
N ASP A 54 -14.46 -12.82 -8.38
CA ASP A 54 -14.50 -14.24 -8.73
C ASP A 54 -13.30 -14.97 -8.07
N PRO A 55 -13.49 -16.09 -7.36
CA PRO A 55 -12.39 -16.91 -6.83
C PRO A 55 -11.38 -17.40 -7.88
N ALA A 56 -11.79 -17.47 -9.15
CA ALA A 56 -10.94 -17.85 -10.27
C ALA A 56 -10.27 -16.67 -10.98
N TRP A 57 -10.53 -15.43 -10.57
CA TRP A 57 -9.83 -14.26 -11.11
C TRP A 57 -8.38 -14.26 -10.60
N ASP A 58 -7.41 -14.29 -11.51
CA ASP A 58 -5.99 -14.49 -11.22
C ASP A 58 -5.08 -13.54 -12.05
N TYR A 59 -5.62 -12.40 -12.48
CA TYR A 59 -4.89 -11.48 -13.36
C TYR A 59 -3.99 -10.50 -12.63
N GLY A 60 -4.12 -10.37 -11.30
CA GLY A 60 -3.44 -9.35 -10.53
C GLY A 60 -2.07 -9.77 -10.01
N VAL A 61 -1.40 -8.81 -9.38
CA VAL A 61 -0.19 -9.01 -8.59
C VAL A 61 -0.43 -8.22 -7.32
N PHE A 62 -0.44 -8.90 -6.18
CA PHE A 62 -0.68 -8.25 -4.90
C PHE A 62 0.29 -8.78 -3.85
N TYR A 63 0.80 -7.89 -3.02
CA TYR A 63 1.61 -8.23 -1.87
C TYR A 63 0.86 -7.84 -0.62
N ALA A 64 0.73 -8.76 0.33
CA ALA A 64 0.06 -8.51 1.61
C ALA A 64 0.80 -7.53 2.53
N ARG A 65 1.99 -7.09 2.12
CA ARG A 65 2.86 -6.14 2.82
C ARG A 65 3.68 -5.35 1.80
N ASP A 66 4.37 -4.32 2.24
CA ASP A 66 5.47 -3.70 1.49
C ASP A 66 6.44 -4.76 0.97
N SER A 67 6.85 -4.60 -0.27
CA SER A 67 7.55 -5.62 -1.05
C SER A 67 8.59 -5.04 -2.00
N ASN A 68 8.63 -3.70 -2.14
CA ASN A 68 9.46 -2.97 -3.10
C ASN A 68 9.25 -3.53 -4.52
N SER A 69 7.97 -3.71 -4.88
CA SER A 69 7.53 -4.60 -5.97
C SER A 69 8.11 -4.23 -7.33
N VAL A 70 8.38 -2.94 -7.55
CA VAL A 70 8.79 -2.38 -8.85
C VAL A 70 10.26 -1.97 -8.93
N ASP A 71 10.95 -1.83 -7.79
CA ASP A 71 12.30 -1.26 -7.71
C ASP A 71 13.35 -2.21 -7.12
N ARG A 72 12.95 -3.26 -6.39
CA ARG A 72 13.87 -4.26 -5.81
C ARG A 72 13.48 -5.70 -6.13
N ARG A 73 12.85 -5.92 -7.30
CA ARG A 73 12.47 -7.26 -7.74
C ARG A 73 12.96 -7.59 -9.13
N CYS A 74 13.27 -8.87 -9.32
CA CYS A 74 13.59 -9.43 -10.63
C CYS A 74 12.44 -10.24 -11.20
N LEU A 75 12.14 -10.02 -12.48
CA LEU A 75 11.16 -10.81 -13.22
C LEU A 75 11.82 -12.07 -13.79
N TRP A 76 11.19 -13.23 -13.60
CA TRP A 76 11.61 -14.45 -14.29
C TRP A 76 11.17 -14.44 -15.76
N LEU A 77 12.14 -14.56 -16.67
CA LEU A 77 11.93 -14.64 -18.12
C LEU A 77 12.16 -16.08 -18.59
N ASP A 78 11.07 -16.85 -18.70
CA ASP A 78 11.15 -18.29 -18.95
C ASP A 78 11.83 -18.65 -20.28
N ASN A 79 11.58 -17.86 -21.33
CA ASN A 79 12.17 -18.06 -22.66
C ASN A 79 13.71 -17.89 -22.66
N ASP A 80 14.22 -17.05 -21.76
CA ASP A 80 15.65 -16.75 -21.67
C ASP A 80 16.34 -17.53 -20.55
N GLY A 81 15.57 -18.16 -19.66
CA GLY A 81 16.10 -18.90 -18.52
C GLY A 81 16.84 -18.00 -17.51
N MET A 82 16.40 -16.76 -17.36
CA MET A 82 17.05 -15.76 -16.53
C MET A 82 16.06 -14.87 -15.77
N TYR A 83 16.57 -14.22 -14.74
CA TYR A 83 15.95 -13.11 -14.06
C TYR A 83 16.38 -11.78 -14.70
N ASP A 84 15.43 -10.95 -15.11
CA ASP A 84 15.65 -9.53 -15.41
C ASP A 84 15.63 -8.77 -14.09
N CYS A 85 16.76 -8.16 -13.72
CA CYS A 85 16.96 -7.47 -12.46
C CYS A 85 17.33 -5.98 -12.69
N PRO A 86 17.14 -5.11 -11.69
CA PRO A 86 17.67 -3.75 -11.75
C PRO A 86 19.17 -3.73 -12.07
N GLY A 87 19.54 -3.23 -13.25
CA GLY A 87 20.93 -3.04 -13.67
C GLY A 87 21.65 -4.29 -14.23
N GLY A 88 20.97 -5.43 -14.39
CA GLY A 88 21.56 -6.64 -14.97
C GLY A 88 20.63 -7.84 -14.97
N CYS A 89 21.18 -9.02 -15.21
CA CYS A 89 20.39 -10.26 -15.19
C CYS A 89 21.09 -11.37 -14.41
N ILE A 90 20.32 -12.37 -13.99
CA ILE A 90 20.84 -13.58 -13.35
C ILE A 90 20.30 -14.77 -14.13
N PHE A 91 21.15 -15.46 -14.90
CA PHE A 91 20.78 -16.76 -15.48
C PHE A 91 20.60 -17.79 -14.37
N TRP A 92 19.71 -18.75 -14.56
CA TRP A 92 19.40 -19.75 -13.53
C TRP A 92 20.66 -20.51 -13.07
N GLY A 93 21.00 -20.38 -11.78
CA GLY A 93 22.17 -21.01 -11.17
C GLY A 93 23.51 -20.30 -11.43
N GLU A 94 23.48 -19.14 -12.09
CA GLU A 94 24.66 -18.33 -12.42
C GLU A 94 24.74 -17.06 -11.56
N PRO A 95 25.90 -16.39 -11.45
CA PRO A 95 26.00 -15.10 -10.79
C PRO A 95 25.39 -13.96 -11.62
N PHE A 96 25.19 -12.81 -10.97
CA PHE A 96 24.72 -11.58 -11.63
C PHE A 96 25.65 -11.11 -12.74
N ALA A 97 25.06 -10.79 -13.89
CA ALA A 97 25.70 -10.19 -15.05
C ALA A 97 25.18 -8.75 -15.24
N ALA A 98 26.03 -7.77 -14.95
CA ALA A 98 25.69 -6.35 -15.10
C ALA A 98 25.36 -6.01 -16.56
N ASN A 99 24.20 -5.39 -16.78
CA ASN A 99 23.74 -4.93 -18.08
C ASN A 99 22.59 -3.93 -17.90
N ALA A 100 22.82 -2.68 -18.29
CA ALA A 100 21.85 -1.59 -18.13
C ALA A 100 20.59 -1.70 -19.00
N ALA A 101 20.50 -2.70 -19.89
CA ALA A 101 19.27 -3.00 -20.63
C ALA A 101 18.19 -3.67 -19.76
N PHE A 102 18.58 -4.23 -18.61
CA PHE A 102 17.68 -4.86 -17.65
C PHE A 102 17.34 -3.88 -16.53
N SER A 103 16.08 -3.91 -16.09
CA SER A 103 15.51 -2.91 -15.19
C SER A 103 14.68 -3.53 -14.06
N GLY A 104 14.51 -4.86 -14.04
CA GLY A 104 13.62 -5.51 -13.11
C GLY A 104 12.16 -5.42 -13.53
N THR A 105 11.27 -5.72 -12.58
CA THR A 105 9.82 -5.82 -12.78
C THR A 105 9.16 -4.50 -13.18
N GLY A 106 9.72 -3.34 -12.79
CA GLY A 106 9.08 -2.03 -12.95
C GLY A 106 8.89 -1.52 -14.39
N VAL A 107 9.53 -2.13 -15.39
CA VAL A 107 9.38 -1.75 -16.81
C VAL A 107 8.32 -2.56 -17.56
N TYR A 108 7.80 -3.62 -16.94
CA TYR A 108 6.83 -4.51 -17.55
C TYR A 108 5.40 -4.00 -17.29
N PRO A 109 4.45 -4.26 -18.22
CA PRO A 109 3.03 -4.05 -17.96
C PRO A 109 2.57 -4.78 -16.69
N VAL A 110 1.78 -4.11 -15.86
CA VAL A 110 1.22 -4.67 -14.63
C VAL A 110 0.33 -5.87 -14.93
N GLY A 111 0.46 -6.92 -14.11
CA GLY A 111 -0.40 -8.10 -14.15
C GLY A 111 0.36 -9.41 -13.98
N ASN A 112 -0.38 -10.49 -13.76
CA ASN A 112 0.16 -11.84 -13.59
C ASN A 112 0.85 -12.35 -14.88
N PRO A 113 2.18 -12.61 -14.86
CA PRO A 113 2.91 -13.09 -16.04
C PRO A 113 2.45 -14.49 -16.53
N TYR A 114 1.80 -15.28 -15.68
CA TYR A 114 1.26 -16.59 -16.06
C TYR A 114 -0.10 -16.50 -16.79
N ALA A 115 -0.89 -15.47 -16.49
CA ALA A 115 -2.11 -15.18 -17.23
C ALA A 115 -1.82 -14.54 -18.59
N ASN A 116 -0.74 -13.76 -18.68
CA ASN A 116 -0.29 -13.15 -19.91
C ASN A 116 1.22 -12.91 -19.89
N ALA A 117 1.96 -13.57 -20.78
CA ALA A 117 3.43 -13.50 -20.87
C ALA A 117 3.98 -12.11 -21.22
N SER A 118 3.13 -11.14 -21.60
CA SER A 118 3.53 -9.74 -21.78
C SER A 118 3.44 -8.89 -20.51
N TRP A 119 2.92 -9.46 -19.42
CA TRP A 119 2.84 -8.83 -18.10
C TRP A 119 4.04 -9.25 -17.23
N GLY A 120 3.99 -8.96 -15.93
CA GLY A 120 5.10 -9.12 -14.98
C GLY A 120 5.44 -7.85 -14.21
N GLY A 121 4.75 -6.75 -14.50
CA GLY A 121 4.89 -5.49 -13.78
C GLY A 121 4.61 -5.68 -12.30
N GLY A 122 5.66 -5.57 -11.50
CA GLY A 122 5.66 -5.81 -10.06
C GLY A 122 5.75 -7.28 -9.60
N ALA A 123 5.64 -8.28 -10.49
CA ALA A 123 5.71 -9.69 -10.10
C ALA A 123 7.14 -10.21 -10.19
N GLY A 124 7.70 -10.69 -9.08
CA GLY A 124 9.05 -11.25 -9.11
C GLY A 124 9.62 -11.57 -7.74
N CYS A 125 10.86 -12.07 -7.78
CA CYS A 125 11.66 -12.37 -6.59
C CYS A 125 12.36 -11.13 -6.08
N HIS A 126 12.44 -10.98 -4.75
CA HIS A 126 13.23 -9.94 -4.13
C HIS A 126 14.73 -10.03 -4.53
N PHE A 127 15.36 -8.87 -4.71
CA PHE A 127 16.73 -8.71 -5.18
C PHE A 127 17.50 -7.71 -4.32
N ASP A 128 18.51 -8.21 -3.60
CA ASP A 128 19.45 -7.36 -2.88
C ASP A 128 20.39 -6.64 -3.86
N MET A 129 20.18 -5.33 -4.03
CA MET A 129 20.98 -4.48 -4.90
C MET A 129 22.43 -4.29 -4.44
N THR A 130 22.77 -4.67 -3.21
CA THR A 130 24.13 -4.59 -2.66
C THR A 130 24.94 -5.84 -3.00
N SER A 131 24.40 -7.01 -2.67
CA SER A 131 25.07 -8.30 -2.95
C SER A 131 24.84 -8.80 -4.37
N LEU A 132 23.86 -8.22 -5.07
CA LEU A 132 23.45 -8.55 -6.44
C LEU A 132 23.01 -10.02 -6.57
N VAL A 133 22.15 -10.48 -5.66
CA VAL A 133 21.60 -11.85 -5.66
C VAL A 133 20.09 -11.84 -5.45
N ILE A 134 19.41 -12.90 -5.88
CA ILE A 134 18.04 -13.19 -5.43
C ILE A 134 18.12 -13.66 -3.98
N ASP A 135 17.47 -12.94 -3.08
CA ASP A 135 17.46 -13.20 -1.65
C ASP A 135 16.04 -13.35 -1.09
N GLN A 136 15.02 -13.52 -1.94
CA GLN A 136 13.66 -13.87 -1.47
C GLN A 136 13.73 -15.00 -0.42
N LEU A 137 13.01 -14.83 0.69
CA LEU A 137 12.98 -15.87 1.73
C LEU A 137 12.41 -17.19 1.18
N ASP A 138 13.17 -18.25 1.44
CA ASP A 138 12.98 -19.59 0.90
C ASP A 138 13.02 -20.59 2.07
N GLU A 139 11.88 -20.76 2.75
CA GLU A 139 11.75 -21.61 3.93
C GLU A 139 10.79 -22.77 3.64
N TYR A 140 11.17 -23.98 4.04
CA TYR A 140 10.39 -25.21 3.80
C TYR A 140 9.77 -25.73 5.10
N ASP A 141 8.50 -26.15 5.03
CA ASP A 141 7.86 -26.86 6.12
C ASP A 141 8.35 -28.33 6.20
N THR A 142 7.82 -29.07 7.17
CA THR A 142 8.19 -30.50 7.35
C THR A 142 7.68 -31.42 6.25
N ASN A 143 6.73 -30.96 5.42
CA ASN A 143 6.19 -31.69 4.27
C ASN A 143 6.97 -31.39 2.98
N GLY A 144 7.91 -30.44 3.02
CA GLY A 144 8.68 -29.99 1.86
C GLY A 144 7.98 -28.89 1.07
N GLU A 145 6.96 -28.25 1.64
CA GLU A 145 6.29 -27.09 1.05
C GLU A 145 7.05 -25.81 1.38
N ASN A 146 7.33 -24.99 0.37
CA ASN A 146 8.08 -23.75 0.46
C ASN A 146 7.15 -22.53 0.57
N LEU A 147 7.57 -21.44 1.24
CA LEU A 147 6.92 -20.12 1.18
C LEU A 147 6.62 -19.65 -0.25
N VAL A 148 7.55 -19.87 -1.19
CA VAL A 148 7.38 -19.53 -2.61
C VAL A 148 7.12 -20.77 -3.46
N GLY A 149 6.22 -20.65 -4.43
CA GLY A 149 5.78 -21.79 -5.25
C GLY A 149 6.54 -21.97 -6.55
N ASP A 150 7.27 -20.94 -7.02
CA ASP A 150 7.83 -20.93 -8.37
C ASP A 150 9.02 -19.98 -8.53
N LYS A 151 9.54 -19.90 -9.76
CA LYS A 151 10.67 -19.03 -10.11
C LYS A 151 10.33 -17.55 -10.12
N SER A 152 9.05 -17.18 -10.16
CA SER A 152 8.62 -15.78 -10.05
C SER A 152 8.40 -15.36 -8.60
N CYS A 153 8.67 -16.24 -7.64
CA CYS A 153 8.43 -16.04 -6.22
C CYS A 153 6.97 -15.69 -5.90
N GLN A 154 6.04 -16.30 -6.63
CA GLN A 154 4.63 -16.32 -6.24
C GLN A 154 4.52 -17.08 -4.91
N CYS A 155 3.61 -16.67 -4.04
CA CYS A 155 3.31 -17.45 -2.83
C CYS A 155 2.84 -18.84 -3.20
N ASN A 156 3.34 -19.86 -2.49
CA ASN A 156 2.98 -21.24 -2.79
C ASN A 156 1.47 -21.46 -2.58
N PRO A 157 0.71 -21.82 -3.63
CA PRO A 157 -0.74 -21.94 -3.56
C PRO A 157 -1.21 -23.08 -2.65
N VAL A 158 -0.31 -23.97 -2.20
CA VAL A 158 -0.64 -24.99 -1.19
C VAL A 158 -1.19 -24.38 0.11
N PHE A 159 -0.83 -23.14 0.42
CA PHE A 159 -1.29 -22.43 1.61
C PHE A 159 -2.58 -21.63 1.41
N LYS A 160 -3.17 -21.62 0.21
CA LYS A 160 -4.34 -20.80 -0.12
C LYS A 160 -5.56 -21.09 0.77
N ASP A 161 -5.75 -22.34 1.16
CA ASP A 161 -6.85 -22.75 2.06
C ASP A 161 -6.61 -22.28 3.51
N ASN A 162 -5.36 -21.99 3.88
CA ASN A 162 -4.99 -21.50 5.20
C ASN A 162 -3.67 -20.71 5.19
N TRP A 163 -3.75 -19.41 4.86
CA TRP A 163 -2.58 -18.52 4.85
C TRP A 163 -1.90 -18.38 6.23
N GLY A 164 -2.54 -18.79 7.33
CA GLY A 164 -1.91 -18.86 8.65
C GLY A 164 -0.77 -19.87 8.73
N ASP A 165 -0.80 -20.93 7.92
CA ASP A 165 0.30 -21.90 7.83
C ASP A 165 1.52 -21.28 7.14
N TRP A 166 1.30 -20.46 6.10
CA TRP A 166 2.37 -19.67 5.46
C TRP A 166 3.00 -18.70 6.46
N VAL A 167 2.19 -17.96 7.22
CA VAL A 167 2.71 -17.01 8.22
C VAL A 167 3.46 -17.72 9.35
N SER A 168 2.98 -18.89 9.77
CA SER A 168 3.66 -19.73 10.76
C SER A 168 5.01 -20.27 10.27
N LEU A 169 5.13 -20.52 8.96
CA LEU A 169 6.39 -20.92 8.33
C LEU A 169 7.34 -19.71 8.20
N PHE A 170 6.82 -18.59 7.73
CA PHE A 170 7.55 -17.31 7.62
C PHE A 170 8.14 -16.88 8.97
N ALA A 171 7.37 -16.99 10.05
CA ALA A 171 7.80 -16.65 11.41
C ALA A 171 8.97 -17.51 11.94
N LYS A 172 9.22 -18.70 11.38
CA LYS A 172 10.35 -19.55 11.77
C LYS A 172 11.65 -19.10 11.13
N ASN A 173 11.57 -18.35 10.03
CA ASN A 173 12.75 -17.90 9.34
C ASN A 173 13.48 -16.86 10.19
N THR A 174 14.78 -17.10 10.40
CA THR A 174 15.65 -16.21 11.18
C THR A 174 16.72 -15.55 10.32
N ASP A 175 16.58 -15.66 9.00
CA ASP A 175 17.43 -15.01 8.02
C ASP A 175 16.97 -13.56 7.82
N TYR A 176 17.50 -12.69 8.67
CA TYR A 176 17.28 -11.25 8.58
C TYR A 176 18.31 -10.62 7.65
N SER A 177 17.84 -9.74 6.76
CA SER A 177 18.74 -8.90 5.97
C SER A 177 19.29 -7.76 6.84
N ASP A 178 20.57 -7.44 6.66
CA ASP A 178 21.20 -6.24 7.23
C ASP A 178 20.85 -4.95 6.45
N HIS A 179 20.19 -5.10 5.30
CA HIS A 179 19.97 -4.03 4.33
C HIS A 179 18.48 -3.73 4.08
N GLU A 180 17.60 -4.68 4.38
CA GLU A 180 16.19 -4.65 3.99
C GLU A 180 15.27 -5.00 5.16
N LEU A 181 14.02 -4.56 5.06
CA LEU A 181 12.99 -4.99 5.99
C LEU A 181 12.62 -6.45 5.73
N HIS A 182 12.43 -7.22 6.80
CA HIS A 182 12.07 -8.64 6.70
C HIS A 182 10.77 -8.87 5.91
N GLY A 183 9.85 -7.89 5.93
CA GLY A 183 8.65 -7.89 5.09
C GLY A 183 9.00 -7.82 3.60
N ASP A 184 9.76 -6.81 3.22
CA ASP A 184 10.12 -6.50 1.84
C ASP A 184 10.78 -7.69 1.15
N ARG A 185 11.74 -8.33 1.85
CA ARG A 185 12.46 -9.53 1.40
C ARG A 185 11.60 -10.79 1.42
N GLY A 186 10.72 -10.92 2.41
CA GLY A 186 10.02 -12.16 2.70
C GLY A 186 8.67 -12.32 2.02
N ILE A 187 7.98 -11.22 1.75
CA ILE A 187 6.64 -11.29 1.17
C ILE A 187 6.73 -11.71 -0.31
N CYS A 188 5.96 -12.74 -0.64
CA CYS A 188 5.71 -13.20 -2.00
C CYS A 188 4.43 -12.55 -2.54
N TRP A 189 4.22 -12.58 -3.86
CA TRP A 189 2.98 -12.07 -4.44
C TRP A 189 1.93 -13.16 -4.59
N VAL A 190 0.67 -12.74 -4.56
CA VAL A 190 -0.50 -13.56 -4.92
C VAL A 190 -1.21 -12.94 -6.12
N ASP A 191 -1.97 -13.75 -6.85
CA ASP A 191 -2.66 -13.35 -8.08
C ASP A 191 -4.13 -12.94 -7.87
N ASN A 192 -4.68 -13.22 -6.69
CA ASN A 192 -6.05 -12.89 -6.30
C ASN A 192 -6.08 -11.95 -5.08
N ILE A 193 -6.95 -10.94 -5.14
CA ILE A 193 -7.06 -9.93 -4.07
C ILE A 193 -7.53 -10.51 -2.74
N LYS A 194 -8.37 -11.57 -2.75
CA LYS A 194 -8.85 -12.22 -1.52
C LYS A 194 -7.72 -12.97 -0.81
N ASP A 195 -6.81 -13.55 -1.56
CA ASP A 195 -5.62 -14.19 -1.01
C ASP A 195 -4.72 -13.16 -0.34
N MET A 196 -4.57 -11.98 -0.94
CA MET A 196 -3.80 -10.89 -0.34
C MET A 196 -4.44 -10.42 0.97
N ILE A 197 -5.76 -10.19 0.97
CA ILE A 197 -6.52 -9.78 2.15
C ILE A 197 -6.35 -10.82 3.27
N ASN A 198 -6.54 -12.10 2.96
CA ASN A 198 -6.41 -13.18 3.94
C ASN A 198 -5.00 -13.29 4.50
N LEU A 199 -3.97 -13.27 3.64
CA LEU A 199 -2.58 -13.31 4.06
C LEU A 199 -2.21 -12.09 4.91
N GLN A 200 -2.69 -10.91 4.55
CA GLN A 200 -2.47 -9.67 5.30
C GLN A 200 -3.10 -9.73 6.70
N ASN A 201 -4.30 -10.27 6.81
CA ASN A 201 -4.96 -10.46 8.11
C ASN A 201 -4.19 -11.46 8.99
N TRP A 202 -3.72 -12.57 8.42
CA TRP A 202 -2.89 -13.52 9.15
C TRP A 202 -1.57 -12.91 9.62
N LEU A 203 -0.89 -12.13 8.77
CA LEU A 203 0.32 -11.39 9.15
C LEU A 203 0.06 -10.45 10.32
N TYR A 204 -1.10 -9.80 10.36
CA TYR A 204 -1.48 -8.87 11.41
C TYR A 204 -1.85 -9.59 12.71
N TRP A 205 -2.68 -10.63 12.65
CA TRP A 205 -3.07 -11.40 13.83
C TRP A 205 -1.89 -12.13 14.47
N SER A 206 -0.93 -12.59 13.67
CA SER A 206 0.31 -13.23 14.12
C SER A 206 1.49 -12.28 14.24
N ARG A 207 1.28 -10.95 14.30
CA ARG A 207 2.36 -9.95 14.41
C ARG A 207 3.27 -10.10 15.62
N ALA A 208 2.84 -10.84 16.64
CA ALA A 208 3.67 -11.16 17.81
C ALA A 208 4.57 -12.40 17.60
N ASP A 209 4.25 -13.22 16.59
CA ASP A 209 4.94 -14.48 16.32
C ASP A 209 6.16 -14.29 15.39
N TRP A 210 6.15 -13.24 14.56
CA TRP A 210 7.26 -12.87 13.70
C TRP A 210 7.81 -11.50 14.09
N THR A 211 9.14 -11.34 14.01
CA THR A 211 9.80 -10.09 14.41
C THR A 211 10.11 -9.27 13.16
N PRO A 212 9.57 -8.04 13.00
CA PRO A 212 10.05 -7.17 11.94
C PRO A 212 11.53 -6.82 12.19
N THR A 213 12.33 -6.66 11.12
CA THR A 213 13.69 -6.13 11.25
C THR A 213 13.66 -4.85 12.08
N PRO A 214 14.50 -4.69 13.11
CA PRO A 214 14.58 -3.45 13.88
C PRO A 214 14.89 -2.27 12.95
N CYS A 215 13.94 -1.37 12.76
CA CYS A 215 14.03 -0.22 11.88
C CYS A 215 13.17 0.93 12.44
N MET A 216 13.06 2.06 11.72
CA MET A 216 12.17 3.16 12.14
C MET A 216 10.68 2.75 12.28
N PHE A 217 10.33 1.55 11.80
CA PHE A 217 9.02 0.94 11.87
C PHE A 217 8.96 -0.17 12.92
N THR A 218 9.69 -0.04 14.04
CA THR A 218 9.84 -1.11 15.06
C THR A 218 8.52 -1.65 15.62
N GLY A 219 7.38 -0.99 15.40
CA GLY A 219 6.08 -1.56 15.73
C GLY A 219 5.89 -1.70 17.25
N SER A 220 6.50 -0.80 18.04
CA SER A 220 6.46 -0.86 19.50
C SER A 220 5.04 -0.68 20.04
N GLU A 221 4.23 0.06 19.29
CA GLU A 221 2.79 0.18 19.48
C GLU A 221 2.04 -0.43 18.29
N GLU A 222 0.79 -0.84 18.53
CA GLU A 222 -0.03 -1.45 17.49
C GLU A 222 -0.22 -0.53 16.28
N ILE A 223 -0.40 0.79 16.50
CA ILE A 223 -0.57 1.79 15.45
C ILE A 223 0.65 1.92 14.53
N GLU A 224 1.83 1.49 15.01
CA GLU A 224 3.08 1.46 14.28
C GLU A 224 3.22 0.20 13.41
N TYR A 225 2.25 -0.71 13.45
CA TYR A 225 2.23 -1.85 12.54
C TYR A 225 2.15 -1.36 11.09
N MET A 226 3.10 -1.82 10.27
CA MET A 226 3.13 -1.52 8.83
C MET A 226 2.07 -2.36 8.10
N GLY A 227 0.82 -1.95 8.22
CA GLY A 227 -0.34 -2.64 7.63
C GLY A 227 -0.65 -2.25 6.20
N TRP A 228 0.25 -1.56 5.49
CA TRP A 228 0.05 -1.27 4.08
C TRP A 228 0.44 -2.48 3.22
N ASN A 229 -0.46 -2.86 2.32
CA ASN A 229 -0.16 -3.78 1.22
C ASN A 229 0.45 -3.02 0.04
N GLU A 230 1.08 -3.76 -0.88
CA GLU A 230 1.63 -3.21 -2.11
C GLU A 230 0.93 -3.82 -3.32
N VAL A 231 0.49 -2.94 -4.22
CA VAL A 231 -0.18 -3.30 -5.47
C VAL A 231 0.47 -2.46 -6.57
N PRO A 232 1.22 -3.06 -7.50
CA PRO A 232 1.82 -2.35 -8.61
C PRO A 232 0.73 -1.79 -9.53
N PHE A 233 0.91 -0.56 -10.00
CA PHE A 233 0.02 0.08 -10.96
C PHE A 233 0.81 0.87 -12.00
N MET A 234 0.18 1.12 -13.15
CA MET A 234 0.74 2.02 -14.14
C MET A 234 0.71 3.47 -13.63
N ARG A 235 1.89 4.07 -13.49
CA ARG A 235 2.04 5.45 -13.03
C ARG A 235 1.21 6.45 -13.82
N THR A 236 1.10 6.28 -15.14
CA THR A 236 0.31 7.17 -16.01
C THR A 236 -1.20 7.15 -15.72
N VAL A 237 -1.70 6.13 -15.02
CA VAL A 237 -3.11 6.06 -14.61
C VAL A 237 -3.27 6.61 -13.20
N ILE A 238 -2.39 6.24 -12.27
CA ILE A 238 -2.45 6.68 -10.87
C ILE A 238 -2.11 8.16 -10.71
N ASP A 239 -1.12 8.69 -11.43
CA ASP A 239 -0.72 10.10 -11.33
C ASP A 239 -1.64 11.04 -12.15
N ASP A 240 -2.62 10.50 -12.88
CA ASP A 240 -3.58 11.30 -13.64
C ASP A 240 -4.77 11.68 -12.73
N PRO A 241 -4.87 12.95 -12.30
CA PRO A 241 -5.92 13.37 -11.38
C PRO A 241 -7.31 13.40 -12.01
N THR A 242 -7.43 13.19 -13.33
CA THR A 242 -8.73 13.00 -13.97
C THR A 242 -9.37 11.66 -13.61
N ASN A 243 -8.59 10.69 -13.10
CA ASN A 243 -9.06 9.41 -12.56
C ASN A 243 -9.47 9.48 -11.08
N TRP A 244 -9.22 10.59 -10.38
CA TRP A 244 -9.44 10.67 -8.93
C TRP A 244 -10.86 11.16 -8.61
N ASP A 245 -11.55 10.45 -7.72
CA ASP A 245 -12.88 10.85 -7.25
C ASP A 245 -12.82 11.89 -6.14
N ALA A 246 -11.83 11.75 -5.26
CA ALA A 246 -11.63 12.66 -4.14
C ALA A 246 -10.17 12.63 -3.69
N PHE A 247 -9.74 13.76 -3.12
CA PHE A 247 -8.59 13.81 -2.23
C PHE A 247 -8.96 13.14 -0.89
N VAL A 248 -8.07 12.38 -0.28
CA VAL A 248 -8.30 11.77 1.03
C VAL A 248 -7.28 12.25 2.04
N ILE A 249 -7.77 12.59 3.23
CA ILE A 249 -6.95 12.81 4.43
C ILE A 249 -7.18 11.63 5.37
N LYS A 250 -6.17 10.77 5.52
CA LYS A 250 -6.18 9.67 6.49
C LYS A 250 -5.66 10.16 7.84
N LEU A 251 -6.47 10.04 8.88
CA LEU A 251 -6.05 10.33 10.25
C LEU A 251 -5.20 9.19 10.83
N PRO A 252 -4.23 9.47 11.72
CA PRO A 252 -3.61 8.45 12.56
C PRO A 252 -4.69 7.61 13.28
N GLY A 253 -4.43 6.33 13.49
CA GLY A 253 -5.39 5.48 14.21
C GLY A 253 -5.45 5.91 15.68
N ALA A 254 -6.66 6.07 16.22
CA ALA A 254 -6.90 6.54 17.59
C ALA A 254 -6.19 7.87 17.91
N VAL A 255 -6.20 8.82 16.96
CA VAL A 255 -5.57 10.14 17.15
C VAL A 255 -6.20 10.96 18.28
N CYS A 256 -7.49 10.74 18.57
CA CYS A 256 -8.17 11.31 19.73
C CYS A 256 -8.08 10.43 20.98
N GLY A 257 -7.39 9.28 20.90
CA GLY A 257 -7.35 8.23 21.90
C GLY A 257 -8.47 7.18 21.75
N GLY A 258 -8.55 6.26 22.71
CA GLY A 258 -9.57 5.21 22.71
C GLY A 258 -9.42 4.23 21.54
N ASN A 259 -10.55 3.92 20.89
CA ASN A 259 -10.62 2.96 19.78
C ASN A 259 -10.64 3.62 18.40
N GLY A 260 -10.47 4.95 18.29
CA GLY A 260 -10.53 5.69 17.03
C GLY A 260 -11.93 6.09 16.54
N ASP A 261 -12.99 5.70 17.23
CA ASP A 261 -14.37 6.06 16.87
C ASP A 261 -14.64 7.57 16.91
N ASP A 262 -13.93 8.31 17.75
CA ASP A 262 -14.07 9.75 17.91
C ASP A 262 -13.03 10.55 17.10
N ASP A 263 -12.26 9.89 16.24
CA ASP A 263 -11.18 10.53 15.49
C ASP A 263 -11.70 11.61 14.53
N VAL A 264 -11.17 12.82 14.71
CA VAL A 264 -11.49 14.04 13.95
C VAL A 264 -10.23 14.86 13.69
N LEU A 265 -10.29 15.83 12.76
CA LEU A 265 -9.12 16.64 12.36
C LEU A 265 -8.63 17.54 13.50
N GLU A 266 -9.53 17.95 14.41
CA GLU A 266 -9.23 18.78 15.57
C GLU A 266 -8.30 18.10 16.59
N CYS A 267 -8.17 16.78 16.57
CA CYS A 267 -7.24 16.05 17.43
C CYS A 267 -5.79 16.12 16.95
N LEU A 268 -5.54 16.63 15.74
CA LEU A 268 -4.18 16.93 15.28
C LEU A 268 -3.67 18.17 16.01
N ASP A 269 -2.55 18.05 16.72
CA ASP A 269 -1.87 19.20 17.32
C ASP A 269 -1.39 20.22 16.27
N ALA A 270 -0.83 21.34 16.73
CA ALA A 270 -0.39 22.41 15.85
C ALA A 270 0.70 21.98 14.85
N GLN A 271 1.62 21.09 15.24
CA GLN A 271 2.68 20.60 14.37
C GLN A 271 2.10 19.68 13.30
N LYS A 272 1.27 18.71 13.70
CA LYS A 272 0.59 17.78 12.79
C LYS A 272 -0.36 18.50 11.83
N THR A 273 -1.10 19.49 12.32
CA THR A 273 -1.95 20.38 11.51
C THR A 273 -1.14 21.18 10.49
N SER A 274 0.01 21.73 10.90
CA SER A 274 0.89 22.45 9.97
C SER A 274 1.46 21.53 8.90
N ARG A 275 1.76 20.28 9.25
CA ARG A 275 2.27 19.30 8.29
C ARG A 275 1.21 18.88 7.28
N LEU A 276 -0.01 18.59 7.74
CA LEU A 276 -1.14 18.30 6.87
C LEU A 276 -1.37 19.45 5.87
N ASN A 277 -1.32 20.71 6.31
CA ASN A 277 -1.45 21.86 5.41
C ASN A 277 -0.32 21.95 4.39
N TYR A 278 0.92 21.68 4.80
CA TYR A 278 2.05 21.60 3.88
C TYR A 278 1.81 20.53 2.80
N ARG A 279 1.33 19.35 3.18
CA ARG A 279 1.01 18.26 2.25
C ARG A 279 -0.12 18.63 1.28
N ILE A 280 -1.22 19.22 1.77
CA ILE A 280 -2.31 19.74 0.93
C ILE A 280 -1.75 20.75 -0.08
N GLY A 281 -0.90 21.67 0.36
CA GLY A 281 -0.29 22.68 -0.50
C GLY A 281 0.60 22.11 -1.60
N GLN A 282 1.22 20.94 -1.39
CA GLN A 282 1.98 20.27 -2.45
C GLN A 282 1.07 19.72 -3.55
N TYR A 283 -0.09 19.15 -3.21
CA TYR A 283 -1.07 18.69 -4.19
C TYR A 283 -1.74 19.86 -4.93
N ASP A 284 -2.01 20.97 -4.23
CA ASP A 284 -2.56 22.19 -4.82
C ASP A 284 -1.56 22.82 -5.81
N SER A 285 -0.31 23.01 -5.37
CA SER A 285 0.74 23.62 -6.22
C SER A 285 1.16 22.76 -7.41
N SER A 286 0.98 21.43 -7.36
CA SER A 286 1.20 20.55 -8.51
C SER A 286 0.00 20.47 -9.46
N GLY A 287 -1.14 21.10 -9.13
CA GLY A 287 -2.38 21.02 -9.91
C GLY A 287 -3.05 19.65 -9.84
N HIS A 288 -2.67 18.81 -8.87
CA HIS A 288 -3.28 17.51 -8.62
C HIS A 288 -4.66 17.64 -7.96
N ILE A 289 -4.86 18.70 -7.18
CA ILE A 289 -6.18 19.15 -6.71
C ILE A 289 -6.40 20.59 -7.15
N LEU A 290 -7.66 20.97 -7.34
CA LEU A 290 -8.05 22.36 -7.58
C LEU A 290 -8.88 22.82 -6.40
N VAL A 291 -8.34 23.70 -5.56
CA VAL A 291 -8.96 24.12 -4.31
C VAL A 291 -10.12 25.11 -4.55
N GLY A 292 -11.21 24.93 -3.80
CA GLY A 292 -12.33 25.86 -3.76
C GLY A 292 -13.66 25.29 -4.28
N SER A 293 -14.76 25.91 -3.84
CA SER A 293 -16.12 25.46 -4.14
C SER A 293 -16.48 25.41 -5.64
N SER A 294 -15.82 26.20 -6.48
CA SER A 294 -16.03 26.21 -7.94
C SER A 294 -15.54 24.94 -8.65
N TYR A 295 -14.72 24.13 -7.98
CA TYR A 295 -14.14 22.91 -8.54
C TYR A 295 -14.78 21.62 -7.99
N ILE A 296 -15.86 21.76 -7.22
CA ILE A 296 -16.69 20.63 -6.78
C ILE A 296 -17.27 19.97 -8.05
N GLY A 297 -17.18 18.65 -8.13
CA GLY A 297 -17.66 17.88 -9.29
C GLY A 297 -16.77 17.92 -10.53
N THR A 298 -15.58 18.52 -10.44
CA THR A 298 -14.58 18.52 -11.52
C THR A 298 -13.42 17.56 -11.21
N ARG A 299 -12.63 17.19 -12.22
CA ARG A 299 -11.43 16.36 -12.06
C ARG A 299 -10.29 16.89 -12.96
N PRO A 300 -9.12 17.27 -12.40
CA PRO A 300 -8.85 17.46 -10.97
C PRO A 300 -9.89 18.40 -10.33
N GLY A 301 -10.18 18.21 -9.04
CA GLY A 301 -11.20 18.98 -8.34
C GLY A 301 -10.91 19.16 -6.86
N SER A 302 -11.86 19.75 -6.14
CA SER A 302 -11.73 20.04 -4.70
C SER A 302 -12.36 18.99 -3.79
N TYR A 303 -13.08 18.00 -4.32
CA TYR A 303 -13.73 16.97 -3.50
C TYR A 303 -12.70 16.31 -2.59
N ALA A 304 -13.01 16.28 -1.29
CA ALA A 304 -12.15 15.72 -0.28
C ALA A 304 -12.95 14.98 0.77
N VAL A 305 -12.38 13.89 1.28
CA VAL A 305 -12.95 13.11 2.38
C VAL A 305 -11.90 12.91 3.46
N VAL A 306 -12.36 12.74 4.69
CA VAL A 306 -11.50 12.30 5.79
C VAL A 306 -11.73 10.82 6.00
N ALA A 307 -10.65 10.07 6.22
CA ALA A 307 -10.69 8.68 6.61
C ALA A 307 -10.15 8.53 8.02
N LYS A 308 -10.91 7.87 8.90
CA LYS A 308 -10.42 7.41 10.20
C LYS A 308 -10.37 5.90 10.24
N GLN A 309 -9.55 5.38 11.15
CA GLN A 309 -9.52 3.96 11.47
C GLN A 309 -10.05 3.75 12.88
N TYR A 310 -10.93 2.78 13.07
CA TYR A 310 -11.52 2.48 14.36
C TYR A 310 -11.53 0.97 14.64
N LYS A 311 -11.48 0.58 15.91
CA LYS A 311 -11.52 -0.83 16.33
C LYS A 311 -12.93 -1.31 16.65
N ASP A 312 -13.23 -2.53 16.25
CA ASP A 312 -14.40 -3.24 16.78
C ASP A 312 -14.12 -3.90 18.14
N THR A 313 -15.09 -4.71 18.62
CA THR A 313 -14.97 -5.46 19.87
C THR A 313 -13.99 -6.64 19.83
N TYR A 314 -13.44 -6.96 18.65
CA TYR A 314 -12.49 -8.05 18.40
C TYR A 314 -11.08 -7.53 18.09
N ASP A 315 -10.81 -6.23 18.34
CA ASP A 315 -9.54 -5.55 18.03
C ASP A 315 -9.18 -5.55 16.52
N ASN A 316 -10.17 -5.70 15.64
CA ASN A 316 -9.99 -5.52 14.21
C ASN A 316 -10.20 -4.05 13.84
N TRP A 317 -9.32 -3.51 12.99
CA TRP A 317 -9.43 -2.13 12.51
C TRP A 317 -10.28 -2.05 11.26
N PHE A 318 -11.12 -1.02 11.19
CA PHE A 318 -11.98 -0.68 10.07
C PHE A 318 -11.75 0.75 9.65
N VAL A 319 -11.94 1.03 8.37
CA VAL A 319 -11.89 2.36 7.78
C VAL A 319 -13.30 2.94 7.68
N PHE A 320 -13.45 4.20 8.11
CA PHE A 320 -14.65 4.98 7.91
C PHE A 320 -14.32 6.29 7.20
N PHE A 321 -14.96 6.50 6.04
CA PHE A 321 -14.91 7.77 5.33
C PHE A 321 -16.01 8.70 5.82
N PHE A 322 -15.67 9.96 6.07
CA PHE A 322 -16.59 10.95 6.57
C PHE A 322 -16.25 12.37 6.10
N CYS A 323 -17.21 13.25 6.30
CA CYS A 323 -17.10 14.67 6.01
C CYS A 323 -17.13 15.43 7.34
N GLN A 324 -16.29 16.45 7.47
CA GLN A 324 -16.33 17.37 8.60
C GLN A 324 -15.86 18.76 8.16
N SER A 325 -16.38 19.79 8.81
CA SER A 325 -15.83 21.14 8.67
C SER A 325 -14.61 21.25 9.58
N TRP A 326 -13.49 21.75 9.05
CA TRP A 326 -12.25 21.95 9.80
C TRP A 326 -11.57 23.24 9.35
N LYS A 327 -11.32 24.15 10.30
CA LYS A 327 -10.76 25.49 10.09
C LYS A 327 -9.55 25.71 10.99
N PRO A 328 -8.33 25.35 10.56
CA PRO A 328 -7.12 25.60 11.33
C PRO A 328 -6.86 27.12 11.47
N SER A 329 -6.44 27.57 12.66
CA SER A 329 -6.40 29.02 13.00
C SER A 329 -5.34 29.84 12.27
N SER A 330 -4.31 29.19 11.70
CA SER A 330 -3.12 29.87 11.15
C SER A 330 -2.61 29.23 9.86
N GLN A 331 -3.48 28.55 9.11
CA GLN A 331 -3.11 27.81 7.91
C GLN A 331 -3.96 28.25 6.71
N PRO A 332 -3.52 28.00 5.47
CA PRO A 332 -4.21 28.51 4.28
C PRO A 332 -5.41 27.66 3.84
N TYR A 333 -5.50 26.39 4.25
CA TYR A 333 -6.53 25.46 3.80
C TYR A 333 -7.54 25.14 4.90
N GLN A 334 -8.79 24.89 4.49
CA GLN A 334 -9.87 24.36 5.33
C GLN A 334 -10.59 23.21 4.64
N MET A 335 -11.23 22.36 5.44
CA MET A 335 -12.28 21.45 4.96
C MET A 335 -13.63 22.13 5.15
N VAL A 336 -14.40 22.22 4.08
CA VAL A 336 -15.79 22.68 4.14
C VAL A 336 -16.71 21.49 3.97
N PHE A 337 -17.64 21.32 4.91
CA PHE A 337 -18.70 20.32 4.83
C PHE A 337 -20.07 21.01 4.75
N ASN A 338 -20.71 20.85 3.60
CA ASN A 338 -22.10 21.21 3.38
C ASN A 338 -22.97 19.98 3.62
N GLU A 339 -23.77 20.00 4.68
CA GLU A 339 -24.68 18.91 5.02
C GLU A 339 -25.73 18.68 3.94
N ILE A 340 -26.17 17.43 3.81
CA ILE A 340 -27.34 17.08 3.00
C ILE A 340 -28.57 17.74 3.63
N THR A 341 -29.31 18.50 2.84
CA THR A 341 -30.55 19.16 3.22
C THR A 341 -31.68 18.78 2.27
N ALA A 342 -32.92 19.20 2.57
CA ALA A 342 -34.04 19.01 1.64
C ALA A 342 -33.83 19.75 0.30
N SER A 343 -33.05 20.84 0.30
CA SER A 343 -32.74 21.63 -0.91
C SER A 343 -31.46 21.21 -1.62
N ASP A 344 -30.55 20.54 -0.91
CA ASP A 344 -29.30 20.00 -1.43
C ASP A 344 -29.19 18.53 -1.01
N THR A 345 -29.64 17.64 -1.88
CA THR A 345 -29.71 16.20 -1.59
C THR A 345 -28.37 15.49 -1.68
N TYR A 346 -27.30 16.19 -2.09
CA TYR A 346 -25.97 15.61 -2.27
C TYR A 346 -25.01 16.10 -1.20
N GLY A 347 -25.17 17.33 -0.71
CA GLY A 347 -24.19 17.98 0.14
C GLY A 347 -22.85 18.13 -0.59
N ALA A 348 -21.80 18.48 0.16
CA ALA A 348 -20.43 18.49 -0.38
C ALA A 348 -19.40 18.42 0.74
N CYS A 349 -18.24 17.82 0.45
CA CYS A 349 -17.06 17.90 1.29
C CYS A 349 -15.85 18.19 0.42
N TYR A 350 -15.16 19.30 0.68
CA TYR A 350 -14.13 19.80 -0.21
C TYR A 350 -13.10 20.66 0.51
N ILE A 351 -11.91 20.78 -0.10
CA ILE A 351 -10.86 21.69 0.35
C ILE A 351 -11.13 23.09 -0.22
N ASP A 352 -11.04 24.12 0.63
CA ASP A 352 -11.12 25.53 0.26
C ASP A 352 -9.98 26.34 0.90
N TYR A 353 -9.75 27.56 0.41
CA TYR A 353 -8.90 28.53 1.07
C TYR A 353 -9.63 29.20 2.24
N LEU A 354 -8.87 29.67 3.23
CA LEU A 354 -9.40 30.21 4.49
C LEU A 354 -9.85 31.66 4.51
#